data_AF-A0A1S2G0R5-F1
#
_entry.id   AF-A0A1S2G0R5-F1
#
_cell.length_a   1.000
_cell.length_b   1.000
_cell.length_c   1.000
_cell.angle_alpha   90.00
_cell.angle_beta   90.00
_cell.angle_gamma   90.00
#
_symmetry.space_group_name_H-M   'P 1'
#
loop_
_entity.id
_entity.type
_entity.pdbx_description
1 polymer ?
#
loop_
_entity_poly.entity_id
_entity_poly.type
_entity_poly.pdbx_seq_one_letter_code
_entity_poly.pdbx_strand_id
1 'polypeptide(L)' 'MIAFRAFPFTAGITPLWKKWSGYHRRSLVETKMHCIKLLGDKLMARSFPSQVNEIHARVAVLNRFTELGRPLTQVVS' A
#
# COMPACT_ATOMS: atom_id res chain seq x y z
N MET A 1 14.99 -9.22 -2.49
CA MET A 1 14.99 -10.41 -1.62
C MET A 1 15.00 -11.66 -2.50
N ILE A 2 16.17 -12.28 -2.57
CA ILE A 2 16.55 -13.70 -2.74
C ILE A 2 15.53 -14.70 -3.36
N ALA A 3 16.08 -15.52 -4.28
CA ALA A 3 15.59 -16.78 -4.86
C ALA A 3 14.71 -16.71 -6.14
N PHE A 4 15.34 -16.38 -7.28
CA PHE A 4 14.76 -16.57 -8.62
C PHE A 4 15.53 -17.57 -9.50
N ARG A 5 16.53 -18.27 -8.98
CA ARG A 5 17.49 -19.02 -9.81
C ARG A 5 17.28 -20.53 -9.88
N ALA A 6 16.12 -21.04 -9.45
CA ALA A 6 15.80 -22.46 -9.62
C ALA A 6 14.28 -22.70 -9.70
N PHE A 7 13.63 -22.34 -10.81
CA PHE A 7 12.37 -22.99 -11.16
C PHE A 7 12.22 -23.04 -12.68
N PRO A 8 11.98 -24.22 -13.28
CA PRO A 8 12.04 -24.42 -14.71
C PRO A 8 10.93 -23.62 -15.41
N PHE A 9 11.33 -23.02 -16.52
CA PHE A 9 10.48 -22.34 -17.50
C PHE A 9 9.52 -23.36 -18.13
N THR A 10 8.35 -23.60 -17.53
CA THR A 10 7.24 -24.27 -18.23
C THR A 10 5.98 -23.42 -18.15
N ALA A 11 5.37 -23.18 -19.31
CA ALA A 11 4.30 -22.19 -19.54
C ALA A 11 3.00 -22.43 -18.74
N GLY A 12 2.90 -23.53 -17.98
CA GLY A 12 1.73 -23.87 -17.16
C GLY A 12 1.83 -23.49 -15.67
N ILE A 13 3.02 -23.15 -15.16
CA ILE A 13 3.24 -22.96 -13.71
C ILE A 13 3.09 -21.50 -13.27
N THR A 14 3.12 -20.55 -14.23
CA THR A 14 3.07 -19.11 -13.93
C THR A 14 1.78 -18.63 -13.26
N PRO A 15 0.56 -19.12 -13.59
CA PRO A 15 -0.65 -18.68 -12.90
C PRO A 15 -0.75 -19.30 -11.50
N LEU A 16 -0.31 -20.56 -11.36
CA LEU A 16 -0.28 -21.26 -10.08
C LEU A 16 0.69 -20.56 -9.13
N TRP A 17 1.93 -20.33 -9.55
CA TRP A 17 2.94 -19.64 -8.74
C TRP A 17 2.54 -18.21 -8.33
N LYS A 18 1.90 -17.45 -9.22
CA LYS A 18 1.37 -16.12 -8.90
C LYS A 18 0.27 -16.15 -7.83
N LYS A 19 -0.57 -17.19 -7.85
CA LYS A 19 -1.64 -17.41 -6.86
C LYS A 19 -1.05 -17.81 -5.50
N TRP A 20 -0.07 -18.72 -5.49
CA TRP A 20 0.61 -19.19 -4.28
C TRP A 20 1.48 -18.12 -3.61
N SER A 21 2.18 -17.28 -4.37
CA SER A 21 3.00 -16.21 -3.80
C SER A 21 2.20 -14.97 -3.36
N GLY A 22 0.88 -14.98 -3.56
CA GLY A 22 0.01 -13.84 -3.31
C GLY A 22 0.41 -12.61 -4.12
N TYR A 23 1.06 -12.80 -5.28
CA TYR A 23 1.67 -11.73 -6.07
C TYR A 23 0.67 -10.64 -6.40
N HIS A 24 -0.56 -11.02 -6.75
CA HIS A 24 -1.62 -10.07 -7.04
C HIS A 24 -1.95 -9.19 -5.83
N ARG A 25 -2.07 -9.78 -4.63
CA ARG A 25 -2.34 -9.03 -3.40
C ARG A 25 -1.17 -8.11 -3.03
N ARG A 26 0.07 -8.58 -3.17
CA ARG A 26 1.27 -7.77 -2.95
C ARG A 26 1.33 -6.57 -3.90
N SER A 27 1.12 -6.82 -5.20
CA SER A 27 1.09 -5.76 -6.22
C SER A 27 0.00 -4.72 -5.93
N LEU A 28 -1.21 -5.14 -5.52
CA LEU A 28 -2.27 -4.21 -5.13
C LEU A 28 -1.88 -3.35 -3.92
N VAL A 29 -1.25 -3.95 -2.90
CA VAL A 29 -0.76 -3.20 -1.72
C VAL A 29 0.34 -2.22 -2.13
N GLU A 30 1.29 -2.63 -2.96
CA GLU A 30 2.36 -1.76 -3.45
C GLU A 30 1.84 -0.58 -4.26
N THR A 31 0.88 -0.80 -5.16
CA THR A 31 0.23 0.29 -5.91
C THR A 31 -0.50 1.25 -4.97
N LYS A 32 -1.22 0.75 -3.96
CA LYS A 32 -1.89 1.60 -2.97
C LYS A 32 -0.89 2.37 -2.10
N MET A 33 0.22 1.75 -1.69
CA MET A 33 1.30 2.42 -0.97
C MET A 33 2.00 3.49 -1.80
N HIS A 34 2.13 3.27 -3.11
CA HIS A 34 2.64 4.28 -4.03
C HIS A 34 1.70 5.51 -4.09
N CYS A 35 0.38 5.31 -4.15
CA CYS A 35 -0.57 6.42 -4.04
C CYS A 35 -0.42 7.20 -2.72
N ILE A 36 -0.20 6.51 -1.60
CA ILE A 36 0.01 7.15 -0.30
C ILE A 36 1.32 7.97 -0.28
N LYS A 37 2.39 7.48 -0.91
CA LYS A 37 3.65 8.25 -1.05
C LYS A 37 3.44 9.54 -1.86
N LEU A 38 2.67 9.46 -2.95
CA LEU A 38 2.34 10.64 -3.76
C LEU A 38 1.48 11.67 -3.01
N LEU A 39 0.66 11.25 -2.05
CA LEU A 39 -0.08 12.17 -1.18
C LEU A 39 0.83 13.05 -0.30
N GLY A 40 2.11 12.73 -0.14
CA GLY A 40 3.08 13.56 0.60
C GLY A 40 3.96 14.47 -0.27
N ASP A 41 3.91 14.34 -1.60
CA ASP A 41 4.96 14.86 -2.49
C ASP A 41 4.86 16.38 -2.73
N LYS A 42 3.67 16.90 -3.04
CA LYS A 42 3.48 18.34 -3.27
C LYS A 42 2.06 18.79 -2.95
N LEU A 43 1.91 19.98 -2.36
CA LEU A 43 0.61 20.64 -2.20
C LEU A 43 0.24 21.31 -3.52
N MET A 44 -0.96 21.03 -4.04
CA MET A 44 -1.42 21.60 -5.31
C MET A 44 -2.19 22.92 -5.15
N ALA A 45 -2.68 23.21 -3.94
CA ALA A 45 -3.44 24.42 -3.68
C ALA A 45 -2.57 25.70 -3.75
N ARG A 46 -3.08 26.73 -4.45
CA ARG A 46 -2.43 28.03 -4.64
C ARG A 46 -2.53 28.97 -3.44
N SER A 47 -3.56 28.85 -2.60
CA SER A 47 -3.80 29.71 -1.44
C SER A 47 -3.61 28.94 -0.13
N PHE A 48 -3.11 29.63 0.90
CA PHE A 48 -2.84 29.04 2.22
C PHE A 48 -4.07 28.37 2.86
N PRO A 49 -5.29 28.95 2.85
CA PRO A 49 -6.46 28.27 3.39
C PRO A 49 -6.79 26.97 2.65
N SER A 50 -6.61 26.95 1.33
CA SER A 50 -6.82 25.76 0.51
C SER A 50 -5.75 24.70 0.73
N GLN A 51 -4.51 25.10 1.05
CA GLN A 51 -3.44 24.18 1.46
C GLN A 51 -3.75 23.50 2.80
N VAL A 52 -4.29 24.25 3.77
CA VAL A 52 -4.70 23.69 5.07
C VAL A 52 -5.78 22.63 4.88
N ASN A 53 -6.77 22.89 4.03
CA ASN A 53 -7.82 21.91 3.72
C ASN A 53 -7.26 20.68 2.99
N GLU A 54 -6.32 20.87 2.07
CA GLU A 54 -5.65 19.78 1.36
C GLU A 54 -4.85 18.88 2.32
N ILE A 55 -4.11 19.47 3.27
CA ILE A 55 -3.38 18.73 4.30
C ILE A 55 -4.36 17.99 5.22
N HIS A 56 -5.43 18.64 5.68
CA HIS A 56 -6.43 17.98 6.53
C HIS A 56 -7.05 16.76 5.84
N ALA A 57 -7.41 16.86 4.57
CA ALA A 57 -7.95 15.74 3.81
C ALA A 57 -6.92 14.59 3.70
N ARG A 58 -5.64 14.91 3.43
CA ARG A 58 -4.54 13.92 3.38
C ARG A 58 -4.33 13.23 4.72
N VAL A 59 -4.33 13.97 5.82
CA VAL A 59 -4.20 13.44 7.18
C VAL A 59 -5.39 12.54 7.55
N ALA A 60 -6.63 12.94 7.21
CA ALA A 60 -7.81 12.12 7.46
C ALA A 60 -7.73 10.75 6.74
N VAL A 61 -7.28 10.75 5.49
CA VAL A 61 -7.06 9.52 4.71
C VAL A 61 -5.97 8.65 5.34
N LEU A 62 -4.83 9.25 5.72
CA LEU A 62 -3.73 8.54 6.38
C LEU A 62 -4.17 7.93 7.72
N ASN A 63 -4.86 8.69 8.56
CA ASN A 63 -5.37 8.22 9.84
C ASN A 63 -6.30 7.02 9.65
N ARG A 64 -7.16 7.05 8.63
CA ARG A 64 -8.03 5.90 8.32
C ARG A 64 -7.24 4.66 7.92
N PHE A 65 -6.17 4.81 7.16
CA PHE A 65 -5.27 3.69 6.84
C PHE A 65 -4.56 3.15 8.09
N THR A 66 -4.13 4.03 9.00
CA THR A 66 -3.52 3.64 10.27
C THR A 66 -4.52 2.92 11.18
N GLU A 67 -5.79 3.36 11.24
CA GLU A 67 -6.85 2.65 11.95
C GLU A 67 -7.07 1.24 11.40
N LEU A 68 -7.14 1.09 10.08
CA LEU A 68 -7.32 -0.21 9.41
C LEU A 68 -6.10 -1.14 9.59
N GLY A 69 -4.91 -0.56 9.71
CA GLY A 69 -3.66 -1.30 9.91
C GLY A 69 -3.33 -1.56 11.39
N ARG A 70 -4.08 -0.98 12.33
CA ARG A 70 -3.80 -1.11 13.76
C ARG A 70 -4.10 -2.56 14.18
N PRO A 71 -3.10 -3.33 14.65
CA PRO A 71 -3.38 -4.63 15.24
C PRO A 71 -4.26 -4.43 16.48
N LEU A 72 -5.36 -5.17 16.57
CA LEU A 72 -6.16 -5.24 17.78
C LEU A 72 -5.34 -5.97 18.84
N THR A 73 -4.51 -5.23 19.59
CA THR A 73 -3.86 -5.74 20.79
C THR A 73 -4.93 -5.89 21.85
N GLN A 74 -5.47 -7.10 21.97
CA GLN A 74 -6.29 -7.47 23.11
C GLN A 74 -5.36 -7.67 24.31
N VAL A 75 -5.58 -6.89 25.37
CA VAL A 75 -4.97 -7.15 26.67
C VAL A 75 -5.64 -8.40 27.20
N VAL A 76 -4.94 -9.52 27.16
CA VAL A 76 -5.38 -10.76 27.81
C VAL A 76 -5.21 -10.53 29.31
N SER A 77 -6.33 -10.41 30.03
CA SER A 77 -6.38 -10.50 31.50
C SER A 77 -6.37 -11.96 31.95
#